data_AF-A0AAJ2GGI4-F1
#
_entry.id   AF-A0AAJ2GGI4-F1
#
_cell.length_a   1.000
_cell.length_b   1.000
_cell.length_c   1.000
_cell.angle_alpha   90.00
_cell.angle_beta   90.00
_cell.angle_gamma   90.00
#
_symmetry.space_group_name_H-M   'P 1'
#
loop_
_entity.id
_entity.type
_entity.pdbx_description
1 polymer ?
#
loop_
_entity_poly.entity_id
_entity_poly.type
_entity_poly.pdbx_seq_one_letter_code
_entity_poly.pdbx_strand_id
1 'polypeptide(L)'
;MPSQYTIYLVNQSSSTQTFWCFLTRPAEIASDPNVFANSSASIAIDSNDPSTNYFVIPVQYSVGAGASNNAVGLDVQVTSTISQNSDLAQVWNADYANAPPKKGPKLNAASTSTGPNSIKLVTNSFNQEDNEALGWYSNQSFGIQTASGFMGMTWSPSPNQSRTLTPKLSFYISVGSFGSSTLADWTQVSNDSAQVSVPGSFSGGACTVTLLNNGKWKIAPGKPAQFALLENLAFLKSDEHSQLMAMAYLEDATIQQDTVTQVHWDTSSVAKLSAEEEAEGYVANTFLTGTITVATALTAGFAYFVVSGVQFSITSVNGATTVNFSYSGAQSAATIQNLLVAGAQAIFGGNRP
;
A
#
# COMPACT_ATOMS: atom_id res chain seq x y z
N MET A 1 11.52 17.16 3.19
CA MET A 1 10.15 16.63 3.06
C MET A 1 10.15 15.60 1.95
N PRO A 2 9.51 14.43 2.12
CA PRO A 2 9.30 13.49 1.03
C PRO A 2 8.66 14.19 -0.18
N SER A 3 9.11 13.85 -1.38
CA SER A 3 8.50 14.33 -2.65
C SER A 3 7.22 13.58 -3.00
N GLN A 4 6.96 12.46 -2.30
CA GLN A 4 5.79 11.61 -2.46
C GLN A 4 5.35 11.06 -1.10
N TYR A 5 4.04 10.84 -0.95
CA TYR A 5 3.44 10.16 0.21
C TYR A 5 2.63 8.95 -0.25
N THR A 6 2.68 7.86 0.50
CA THR A 6 1.94 6.64 0.19
C THR A 6 0.86 6.39 1.24
N ILE A 7 -0.39 6.23 0.79
CA ILE A 7 -1.52 5.84 1.63
C ILE A 7 -1.92 4.41 1.24
N TYR A 8 -1.60 3.44 2.09
CA TYR A 8 -2.05 2.06 1.93
C TYR A 8 -3.51 1.92 2.35
N LEU A 9 -4.24 1.06 1.65
CA LEU A 9 -5.68 0.86 1.81
C LEU A 9 -5.95 -0.60 2.16
N VAL A 10 -6.76 -0.83 3.18
CA VAL A 10 -7.19 -2.17 3.60
C VAL A 10 -8.70 -2.16 3.76
N ASN A 11 -9.38 -3.07 3.06
CA ASN A 11 -10.82 -3.26 3.18
C ASN A 11 -11.12 -4.49 4.06
N GLN A 12 -11.46 -4.26 5.34
CA GLN A 12 -11.97 -5.30 6.25
C GLN A 12 -13.49 -5.27 6.37
N SER A 13 -14.18 -4.47 5.54
CA SER A 13 -15.63 -4.48 5.47
C SER A 13 -16.14 -5.78 4.83
N SER A 14 -17.44 -6.06 4.95
CA SER A 14 -18.05 -7.30 4.43
C SER A 14 -18.29 -7.32 2.92
N SER A 15 -17.96 -6.24 2.20
CA SER A 15 -18.20 -6.13 0.75
C SER A 15 -17.06 -5.41 0.06
N THR A 16 -17.00 -5.52 -1.27
CA THR A 16 -16.14 -4.66 -2.09
C THR A 16 -16.50 -3.20 -1.85
N GLN A 17 -15.47 -2.35 -1.74
CA GLN A 17 -15.62 -0.93 -1.52
C GLN A 17 -14.71 -0.15 -2.49
N THR A 18 -15.23 0.95 -3.03
CA THR A 18 -14.44 1.88 -3.85
C THR A 18 -13.90 2.97 -2.95
N PHE A 19 -12.59 2.96 -2.74
CA PHE A 19 -11.88 3.98 -1.97
C PHE A 19 -11.58 5.16 -2.86
N TRP A 20 -11.74 6.36 -2.32
CA TRP A 20 -11.44 7.63 -2.97
C TRP A 20 -10.50 8.44 -2.09
N CYS A 21 -9.57 9.16 -2.72
CA CYS A 21 -8.68 10.08 -2.04
C CYS A 21 -8.97 11.52 -2.47
N PHE A 22 -9.30 12.38 -1.51
CA PHE A 22 -9.55 13.81 -1.75
C PHE A 22 -8.56 14.66 -0.96
N LEU A 23 -8.07 15.74 -1.57
CA LEU A 23 -7.22 16.72 -0.90
C LEU A 23 -8.06 17.64 -0.01
N THR A 24 -7.78 17.72 1.28
CA THR A 24 -8.49 18.62 2.20
C THR A 24 -8.37 20.08 1.76
N ARG A 25 -9.48 20.82 1.87
CA ARG A 25 -9.52 22.26 1.56
C ARG A 25 -8.57 23.08 2.46
N PRO A 26 -7.90 24.12 1.91
CA PRO A 26 -7.32 25.19 2.69
C PRO A 26 -8.37 25.86 3.59
N ALA A 27 -7.93 26.34 4.75
CA ALA A 27 -8.83 26.93 5.76
C ALA A 27 -9.55 28.18 5.23
N GLU A 28 -8.91 28.92 4.33
CA GLU A 28 -9.41 30.15 3.72
C GLU A 28 -10.65 29.93 2.83
N ILE A 29 -10.89 28.69 2.40
CA ILE A 29 -12.01 28.33 1.53
C ILE A 29 -12.87 27.20 2.11
N ALA A 30 -12.64 26.83 3.37
CA ALA A 30 -13.37 25.73 4.02
C ALA A 30 -14.85 26.06 4.28
N SER A 31 -15.18 27.34 4.46
CA SER A 31 -16.55 27.83 4.69
C SER A 31 -17.31 28.20 3.41
N ASP A 32 -16.66 28.20 2.25
CA ASP A 32 -17.29 28.53 0.98
C ASP A 32 -18.09 27.32 0.47
N PRO A 33 -19.43 27.38 0.42
CA PRO A 33 -20.26 26.26 -0.05
C PRO A 33 -20.16 26.05 -1.57
N ASN A 34 -19.62 27.01 -2.32
CA ASN A 34 -19.49 26.93 -3.77
C ASN A 34 -18.12 26.36 -4.22
N VAL A 35 -17.35 25.84 -3.26
CA VAL A 35 -16.11 25.11 -3.53
C VAL A 35 -16.42 23.62 -3.44
N PHE A 36 -16.17 22.91 -4.52
CA PHE A 36 -16.45 21.48 -4.63
C PHE A 36 -15.16 20.66 -4.64
N ALA A 37 -15.22 19.47 -4.07
CA ALA A 37 -14.12 18.51 -4.12
C ALA A 37 -14.05 17.87 -5.52
N ASN A 38 -12.83 17.60 -5.98
CA ASN A 38 -12.60 16.87 -7.21
C ASN A 38 -11.48 15.86 -7.00
N SER A 39 -11.71 14.61 -7.41
CA SER A 39 -10.67 13.60 -7.45
C SER A 39 -10.86 12.66 -8.64
N SER A 40 -9.75 12.20 -9.18
CA SER A 40 -9.68 11.06 -10.09
C SER A 40 -9.03 9.83 -9.45
N ALA A 41 -8.58 9.92 -8.19
CA ALA A 41 -7.88 8.86 -7.50
C ALA A 41 -8.88 7.94 -6.78
N SER A 42 -9.16 6.79 -7.39
CA SER A 42 -10.00 5.75 -6.80
C SER A 42 -9.52 4.34 -7.12
N ILE A 43 -9.88 3.40 -6.27
CA ILE A 43 -9.64 1.97 -6.48
C ILE A 43 -10.73 1.16 -5.77
N ALA A 44 -11.29 0.18 -6.47
CA ALA A 44 -12.19 -0.81 -5.88
C ALA A 44 -11.37 -1.94 -5.27
N ILE A 45 -11.65 -2.26 -4.00
CA ILE A 45 -10.93 -3.30 -3.25
C ILE A 45 -11.96 -4.27 -2.69
N ASP A 46 -11.78 -5.55 -2.99
CA ASP A 46 -12.65 -6.61 -2.47
C ASP A 46 -12.52 -6.75 -0.95
N SER A 47 -13.56 -7.32 -0.33
CA SER A 47 -13.56 -7.60 1.09
C SER A 47 -12.40 -8.52 1.46
N ASN A 48 -11.58 -8.09 2.42
CA ASN A 48 -10.42 -8.83 2.94
C ASN A 48 -9.40 -9.25 1.86
N ASP A 49 -9.29 -8.47 0.78
CA ASP A 49 -8.29 -8.68 -0.26
C ASP A 49 -6.86 -8.68 0.32
N PRO A 50 -6.06 -9.74 0.13
CA PRO A 50 -4.68 -9.81 0.61
C PRO A 50 -3.69 -8.93 -0.18
N SER A 51 -4.12 -8.33 -1.29
CA SER A 51 -3.27 -7.53 -2.18
C SER A 51 -2.83 -6.20 -1.55
N THR A 52 -1.70 -5.68 -2.04
CA THR A 52 -1.18 -4.36 -1.62
C THR A 52 -1.84 -3.24 -2.41
N ASN A 53 -2.85 -2.61 -1.83
CA ASN A 53 -3.56 -1.49 -2.44
C ASN A 53 -3.10 -0.16 -1.83
N TYR A 54 -2.82 0.85 -2.66
CA TYR A 54 -2.32 2.15 -2.19
C TYR A 54 -2.52 3.29 -3.17
N PHE A 55 -2.54 4.51 -2.64
CA PHE A 55 -2.38 5.75 -3.41
C PHE A 55 -0.97 6.31 -3.22
N VAL A 56 -0.33 6.75 -4.32
CA VAL A 56 0.92 7.52 -4.28
C VAL A 56 0.62 8.96 -4.65
N ILE A 57 0.92 9.88 -3.74
CA ILE A 57 0.60 11.29 -3.87
C ILE A 57 1.88 12.07 -4.11
N PRO A 58 2.14 12.55 -5.35
CA PRO A 58 3.25 13.45 -5.61
C PRO A 58 2.98 14.84 -5.01
N VAL A 59 3.99 15.45 -4.39
CA VAL A 59 3.86 16.80 -3.82
C VAL A 59 4.14 17.84 -4.90
N GLN A 60 3.22 17.99 -5.87
CA GLN A 60 3.26 19.05 -6.87
C GLN A 60 1.90 19.74 -6.93
N TYR A 61 1.83 21.00 -6.50
CA TYR A 61 0.60 21.76 -6.63
C TYR A 61 0.34 22.14 -8.08
N SER A 62 -0.94 22.29 -8.41
CA SER A 62 -1.43 22.72 -9.70
C SER A 62 -2.57 23.71 -9.50
N VAL A 63 -2.58 24.74 -10.35
CA VAL A 63 -3.65 25.73 -10.45
C VAL A 63 -4.26 25.65 -11.83
N GLY A 64 -5.57 25.87 -11.92
CA GLY A 64 -6.29 25.84 -13.18
C GLY A 64 -7.29 26.97 -13.33
N ALA A 65 -7.54 27.33 -14.58
CA ALA A 65 -8.60 28.23 -15.00
C ALA A 65 -9.32 27.61 -16.20
N GLY A 66 -10.64 27.71 -16.23
CA GLY A 66 -11.45 27.17 -17.31
C GLY A 66 -12.68 27.99 -17.60
N ALA A 67 -13.24 27.77 -18.79
CA ALA A 67 -14.56 28.25 -19.16
C ALA A 67 -15.26 27.22 -20.03
N SER A 68 -16.57 27.05 -19.85
CA SER A 68 -17.36 26.09 -20.60
C SER A 68 -18.80 26.55 -20.79
N ASN A 69 -19.50 25.98 -21.77
CA ASN A 69 -20.96 26.02 -21.77
C ASN A 69 -21.50 24.89 -20.88
N ASN A 70 -22.60 25.18 -20.17
CA ASN A 70 -23.34 24.14 -19.47
C ASN A 70 -24.26 23.45 -20.49
N ALA A 71 -23.71 22.51 -21.26
CA ALA A 71 -24.46 21.82 -22.31
C ALA A 71 -25.51 20.89 -21.68
N VAL A 72 -26.77 21.04 -22.07
CA VAL A 72 -27.90 20.18 -21.64
C VAL A 72 -28.62 19.62 -22.88
N GLY A 73 -29.08 18.36 -22.81
CA GLY A 73 -29.78 17.73 -23.94
C GLY A 73 -28.86 17.37 -25.12
N LEU A 74 -29.19 17.84 -26.32
CA LEU A 74 -28.41 17.58 -27.56
C LEU A 74 -27.32 18.64 -27.83
N ASP A 75 -27.13 19.58 -26.91
CA ASP A 75 -26.08 20.61 -27.06
C ASP A 75 -24.68 20.01 -26.97
N VAL A 76 -23.76 20.54 -27.79
CA VAL A 76 -22.36 20.15 -27.76
C VAL A 76 -21.66 20.83 -26.58
N GLN A 77 -21.02 20.03 -25.73
CA GLN A 77 -20.17 20.53 -24.66
C GLN A 77 -18.88 21.14 -25.25
N VAL A 78 -18.70 22.42 -24.98
CA VAL A 78 -17.53 23.24 -25.31
C VAL A 78 -16.85 23.60 -24.01
N THR A 79 -15.62 23.11 -23.83
CA THR A 79 -14.79 23.36 -22.66
C THR A 79 -13.43 23.89 -23.10
N SER A 80 -12.94 24.93 -22.43
CA SER A 80 -11.60 25.46 -22.60
C SER A 80 -10.95 25.59 -21.24
N THR A 81 -9.87 24.86 -21.00
CA THR A 81 -9.18 24.80 -19.71
C THR A 81 -7.68 24.96 -19.90
N ILE A 82 -7.04 25.54 -18.89
CA ILE A 82 -5.59 25.63 -18.76
C ILE A 82 -5.22 25.30 -17.32
N SER A 83 -4.16 24.51 -17.14
CA SER A 83 -3.59 24.17 -15.84
C SER A 83 -2.08 24.36 -15.86
N GLN A 84 -1.51 24.79 -14.75
CA GLN A 84 -0.08 25.00 -14.58
C GLN A 84 0.38 24.42 -13.25
N ASN A 85 1.57 23.82 -13.26
CA ASN A 85 2.25 23.47 -12.01
C ASN A 85 2.55 24.76 -11.25
N SER A 86 2.29 24.75 -9.95
CA SER A 86 2.57 25.87 -9.07
C SER A 86 3.47 25.44 -7.94
N ASP A 87 4.42 26.30 -7.63
CA ASP A 87 5.19 26.24 -6.39
C ASP A 87 4.56 27.18 -5.36
N LEU A 88 4.93 26.99 -4.09
CA LEU A 88 4.57 27.93 -3.03
C LEU A 88 5.24 29.29 -3.29
N ALA A 89 4.69 30.34 -2.68
CA ALA A 89 5.03 31.74 -2.87
C ALA A 89 4.70 32.33 -4.27
N GLN A 90 4.11 31.56 -5.18
CA GLN A 90 3.72 32.05 -6.50
C GLN A 90 2.37 32.76 -6.51
N VAL A 91 2.25 33.71 -7.44
CA VAL A 91 1.01 34.43 -7.75
C VAL A 91 0.64 34.14 -9.20
N TRP A 92 -0.62 33.78 -9.44
CA TRP A 92 -1.16 33.44 -10.75
C TRP A 92 -2.30 34.38 -11.12
N ASN A 93 -2.20 35.00 -12.28
CA ASN A 93 -3.23 35.82 -12.89
C ASN A 93 -4.07 34.96 -13.83
N ALA A 94 -5.35 34.80 -13.51
CA ALA A 94 -6.34 34.13 -14.32
C ALA A 94 -7.18 35.18 -15.05
N ASP A 95 -6.92 35.35 -16.35
CA ASP A 95 -7.58 36.33 -17.20
C ASP A 95 -8.73 35.68 -17.96
N TYR A 96 -9.96 35.89 -17.50
CA TYR A 96 -11.17 35.42 -18.16
C TYR A 96 -11.62 36.42 -19.22
N ALA A 97 -12.08 35.91 -20.36
CA ALA A 97 -12.60 36.75 -21.45
C ALA A 97 -14.09 37.03 -21.26
N ASN A 98 -14.54 38.16 -21.80
CA ASN A 98 -15.97 38.45 -21.94
C ASN A 98 -16.49 37.84 -23.24
N ALA A 99 -17.61 37.14 -23.17
CA ALA A 99 -18.36 36.69 -24.33
C ALA A 99 -19.28 37.82 -24.82
N PRO A 100 -19.51 37.95 -26.15
CA PRO A 100 -18.85 37.24 -27.25
C PRO A 100 -17.48 37.87 -27.65
N PRO A 101 -16.55 37.08 -28.23
CA PRO A 101 -16.66 35.64 -28.50
C PRO A 101 -16.35 34.78 -27.26
N LYS A 102 -16.91 33.57 -27.20
CA LYS A 102 -16.61 32.56 -26.17
C LYS A 102 -15.15 32.12 -26.28
N LYS A 103 -14.29 32.67 -25.42
CA LYS A 103 -12.85 32.40 -25.36
C LYS A 103 -12.50 31.76 -24.01
N GLY A 104 -11.53 30.86 -24.04
CA GLY A 104 -10.93 30.32 -22.83
C GLY A 104 -10.13 31.37 -22.05
N PRO A 105 -9.93 31.14 -20.74
CA PRO A 105 -9.09 32.01 -19.93
C PRO A 105 -7.61 31.84 -20.26
N LYS A 106 -6.80 32.80 -19.83
CA LYS A 106 -5.34 32.68 -19.76
C LYS A 106 -4.90 32.55 -18.32
N LEU A 107 -3.81 31.84 -18.09
CA LEU A 107 -3.23 31.65 -16.76
C LEU A 107 -1.73 31.96 -16.82
N ASN A 108 -1.34 33.05 -16.19
CA ASN A 108 0.02 33.60 -16.27
C ASN A 108 0.61 33.76 -14.87
N ALA A 109 1.86 33.33 -14.67
CA ALA A 109 2.58 33.61 -13.44
C ALA A 109 2.92 35.10 -13.35
N ALA A 110 2.63 35.74 -12.22
CA ALA A 110 3.04 37.10 -11.96
C ALA A 110 4.50 37.14 -11.45
N SER A 111 5.19 38.25 -11.69
CA SER A 111 6.55 38.48 -11.15
C SER A 111 6.58 38.73 -9.64
N THR A 112 5.42 39.09 -9.06
CA THR A 112 5.25 39.29 -7.62
C THR A 112 5.07 37.96 -6.91
N SER A 113 5.60 37.84 -5.69
CA SER A 113 5.40 36.68 -4.82
C SER A 113 4.31 36.92 -3.77
N THR A 114 3.82 35.83 -3.18
CA THR A 114 2.97 35.82 -1.98
C THR A 114 3.74 35.21 -0.81
N GLY A 115 3.07 35.01 0.34
CA GLY A 115 3.67 34.39 1.53
C GLY A 115 4.34 33.03 1.21
N PRO A 116 5.38 32.64 1.96
CA PRO A 116 6.25 31.50 1.62
C PRO A 116 5.54 30.14 1.60
N ASN A 117 4.39 30.01 2.28
CA ASN A 117 3.58 28.79 2.35
C ASN A 117 2.24 28.92 1.63
N SER A 118 2.13 29.89 0.71
CA SER A 118 0.86 30.25 0.10
C SER A 118 0.96 30.29 -1.42
N ILE A 119 -0.18 30.11 -2.08
CA ILE A 119 -0.36 30.35 -3.51
C ILE A 119 -1.48 31.36 -3.66
N LYS A 120 -1.28 32.39 -4.49
CA LYS A 120 -2.30 33.42 -4.72
C LYS A 120 -2.84 33.32 -6.14
N LEU A 121 -4.16 33.28 -6.27
CA LEU A 121 -4.88 33.35 -7.53
C LEU A 121 -5.57 34.71 -7.62
N VAL A 122 -5.42 35.40 -8.75
CA VAL A 122 -6.02 36.72 -9.01
C VAL A 122 -6.86 36.63 -10.27
N THR A 123 -8.08 37.12 -10.24
CA THR A 123 -8.97 37.20 -11.39
C THR A 123 -9.06 38.62 -11.91
N ASN A 124 -9.19 38.78 -13.23
CA ASN A 124 -9.43 40.08 -13.86
C ASN A 124 -10.89 40.55 -13.70
N SER A 125 -11.20 41.73 -14.23
CA SER A 125 -12.52 42.38 -14.18
C SER A 125 -13.52 41.85 -15.23
N PHE A 126 -13.54 40.54 -15.49
CA PHE A 126 -14.45 39.98 -16.50
C PHE A 126 -15.92 40.21 -16.10
N ASN A 127 -16.82 40.34 -17.07
CA ASN A 127 -18.24 40.48 -16.79
C ASN A 127 -18.86 39.09 -16.60
N GLN A 128 -18.95 38.65 -15.34
CA GLN A 128 -19.52 37.36 -15.00
C GLN A 128 -21.00 37.26 -15.39
N GLU A 129 -21.80 38.29 -15.13
CA GLU A 129 -23.24 38.29 -15.39
C GLU A 129 -23.53 38.16 -16.90
N ASP A 130 -22.86 38.96 -17.74
CA ASP A 130 -23.00 38.88 -19.20
C ASP A 130 -22.55 37.51 -19.73
N ASN A 131 -21.45 36.97 -19.19
CA ASN A 131 -20.93 35.67 -19.59
C ASN A 131 -21.92 34.54 -19.30
N GLU A 132 -22.47 34.53 -18.08
CA GLU A 132 -23.45 33.53 -17.64
C GLU A 132 -24.77 33.67 -18.39
N ALA A 133 -25.23 34.89 -18.67
CA ALA A 133 -26.41 35.15 -19.52
C ALA A 133 -26.23 34.62 -20.95
N LEU A 134 -24.98 34.55 -21.45
CA LEU A 134 -24.63 33.94 -22.74
C LEU A 134 -24.29 32.45 -22.63
N GLY A 135 -24.52 31.82 -21.48
CA GLY A 135 -24.24 30.42 -21.22
C GLY A 135 -22.75 30.08 -21.32
N TRP A 136 -21.89 30.96 -20.80
CA TRP A 136 -20.44 30.79 -20.73
C TRP A 136 -19.97 30.94 -19.29
N TYR A 137 -19.66 29.82 -18.64
CA TYR A 137 -19.40 29.76 -17.21
C TYR A 137 -17.92 29.61 -16.94
N SER A 138 -17.39 30.41 -16.03
CA SER A 138 -15.97 30.36 -15.63
C SER A 138 -15.78 29.40 -14.46
N ASN A 139 -14.62 28.74 -14.39
CA ASN A 139 -14.22 27.91 -13.27
C ASN A 139 -12.74 28.09 -12.94
N GLN A 140 -12.40 27.94 -11.66
CA GLN A 140 -11.04 28.00 -11.15
C GLN A 140 -10.78 26.78 -10.27
N SER A 141 -9.56 26.23 -10.34
CA SER A 141 -9.20 25.05 -9.57
C SER A 141 -7.84 25.17 -8.89
N PHE A 142 -7.71 24.46 -7.77
CA PHE A 142 -6.47 24.32 -7.02
C PHE A 142 -6.36 22.90 -6.47
N GLY A 143 -5.18 22.30 -6.56
CA GLY A 143 -4.97 20.95 -6.05
C GLY A 143 -3.58 20.43 -6.29
N ILE A 144 -3.50 19.10 -6.39
CA ILE A 144 -2.30 18.34 -6.69
C ILE A 144 -2.51 17.63 -8.02
N GLN A 145 -1.54 17.77 -8.92
CA GLN A 145 -1.51 16.98 -10.15
C GLN A 145 -0.88 15.61 -9.84
N THR A 146 -1.64 14.54 -10.02
CA THR A 146 -1.16 13.16 -9.87
C THR A 146 -1.01 12.49 -11.23
N ALA A 147 -0.31 11.35 -11.28
CA ALA A 147 -0.23 10.53 -12.49
C ALA A 147 -1.61 10.00 -12.94
N SER A 148 -2.51 9.76 -11.97
CA SER A 148 -3.88 9.32 -12.21
C SER A 148 -4.87 10.48 -12.44
N GLY A 149 -4.39 11.72 -12.53
CA GLY A 149 -5.20 12.91 -12.78
C GLY A 149 -5.19 13.92 -11.63
N PHE A 150 -6.18 14.82 -11.62
CA PHE A 150 -6.24 15.93 -10.68
C PHE A 150 -6.94 15.54 -9.37
N MET A 151 -6.34 15.93 -8.24
CA MET A 151 -6.93 15.82 -6.91
C MET A 151 -6.93 17.19 -6.25
N GLY A 152 -8.10 17.76 -6.00
CA GLY A 152 -8.19 19.12 -5.51
C GLY A 152 -9.60 19.63 -5.34
N MET A 153 -9.78 20.90 -5.68
CA MET A 153 -11.05 21.60 -5.56
C MET A 153 -11.26 22.56 -6.72
N THR A 154 -12.53 22.78 -7.04
CA THR A 154 -12.98 23.66 -8.12
C THR A 154 -14.10 24.55 -7.62
N TRP A 155 -14.13 25.81 -8.05
CA TRP A 155 -15.17 26.78 -7.74
C TRP A 155 -15.41 27.75 -8.92
N SER A 156 -16.50 28.51 -8.85
CA SER A 156 -16.73 29.62 -9.78
C SER A 156 -15.96 30.87 -9.31
N PRO A 157 -15.05 31.44 -10.12
CA PRO A 157 -14.31 32.64 -9.75
C PRO A 157 -15.21 33.87 -9.80
N SER A 158 -14.98 34.83 -8.91
CA SER A 158 -15.62 36.15 -8.98
C SER A 158 -14.70 37.17 -9.66
N PRO A 159 -15.22 38.16 -10.40
CA PRO A 159 -14.43 39.22 -11.02
C PRO A 159 -13.66 40.08 -10.02
N ASN A 160 -12.45 40.53 -10.38
CA ASN A 160 -11.60 41.41 -9.56
C ASN A 160 -11.34 40.90 -8.13
N GLN A 161 -11.30 39.58 -7.96
CA GLN A 161 -11.02 38.98 -6.66
C GLN A 161 -9.63 38.35 -6.64
N SER A 162 -9.10 38.21 -5.43
CA SER A 162 -7.94 37.37 -5.22
C SER A 162 -8.18 36.40 -4.08
N ARG A 163 -7.70 35.17 -4.24
CA ARG A 163 -7.73 34.14 -3.21
C ARG A 163 -6.29 33.75 -2.89
N THR A 164 -5.90 33.88 -1.63
CA THR A 164 -4.62 33.37 -1.13
C THR A 164 -4.92 32.08 -0.39
N LEU A 165 -4.34 30.98 -0.87
CA LEU A 165 -4.52 29.65 -0.32
C LEU A 165 -3.26 29.28 0.45
N THR A 166 -3.40 28.70 1.64
CA THR A 166 -2.28 28.12 2.39
C THR A 166 -2.44 26.61 2.38
N PRO A 167 -1.84 25.90 1.39
CA PRO A 167 -2.07 24.49 1.21
C PRO A 167 -1.52 23.70 2.39
N LYS A 168 -2.28 22.69 2.81
CA LYS A 168 -1.84 21.68 3.78
C LYS A 168 -2.00 20.31 3.14
N LEU A 169 -0.99 19.46 3.30
CA LEU A 169 -1.07 18.07 2.88
C LEU A 169 -1.89 17.28 3.90
N SER A 170 -3.20 17.32 3.73
CA SER A 170 -4.17 16.53 4.45
C SER A 170 -5.14 15.94 3.44
N PHE A 171 -5.59 14.71 3.69
CA PHE A 171 -6.40 13.95 2.74
C PHE A 171 -7.58 13.32 3.46
N TYR A 172 -8.71 13.25 2.77
CA TYR A 172 -9.84 12.44 3.16
C TYR A 172 -9.86 11.17 2.32
N ILE A 173 -9.84 10.02 2.99
CA ILE A 173 -10.10 8.73 2.38
C ILE A 173 -11.55 8.37 2.68
N SER A 174 -12.36 8.25 1.63
CA SER A 174 -13.79 7.96 1.74
C SER A 174 -14.14 6.75 0.88
N VAL A 175 -15.27 6.11 1.19
CA VAL A 175 -15.88 5.10 0.32
C VAL A 175 -17.18 5.62 -0.25
N GLY A 176 -17.47 5.29 -1.51
CA GLY A 176 -18.73 5.67 -2.13
C GLY A 176 -18.70 5.68 -3.65
N SER A 177 -19.84 6.05 -4.22
CA SER A 177 -20.06 6.16 -5.66
C SER A 177 -19.82 7.60 -6.13
N PHE A 178 -18.57 8.05 -6.07
CA PHE A 178 -18.18 9.31 -6.70
C PHE A 178 -17.89 9.09 -8.19
N GLY A 179 -18.09 10.11 -9.01
CA GLY A 179 -17.66 10.09 -10.41
C GLY A 179 -16.22 10.57 -10.54
N SER A 180 -15.41 9.92 -11.37
CA SER A 180 -14.06 10.43 -11.67
C SER A 180 -14.17 11.81 -12.29
N SER A 181 -13.40 12.77 -11.77
CA SER A 181 -13.45 14.17 -12.22
C SER A 181 -14.83 14.84 -12.09
N THR A 182 -15.71 14.30 -11.25
CA THR A 182 -17.02 14.87 -10.94
C THR A 182 -16.94 15.68 -9.66
N LEU A 183 -17.66 16.79 -9.61
CA LEU A 183 -17.71 17.66 -8.43
C LEU A 183 -18.50 16.97 -7.32
N ALA A 184 -17.86 16.79 -6.16
CA ALA A 184 -18.47 16.25 -4.95
C ALA A 184 -18.61 17.34 -3.88
N ASP A 185 -19.71 17.28 -3.12
CA ASP A 185 -19.92 18.16 -1.97
C ASP A 185 -19.00 17.75 -0.81
N TRP A 186 -18.41 18.73 -0.13
CA TRP A 186 -17.51 18.45 0.99
C TRP A 186 -18.18 17.78 2.18
N THR A 187 -19.47 17.98 2.38
CA THR A 187 -20.24 17.25 3.40
C THR A 187 -20.25 15.75 3.10
N GLN A 188 -20.43 15.37 1.83
CA GLN A 188 -20.36 13.97 1.40
C GLN A 188 -18.94 13.41 1.51
N VAL A 189 -17.93 14.21 1.14
CA VAL A 189 -16.53 13.79 1.21
C VAL A 189 -16.04 13.61 2.64
N SER A 190 -16.47 14.48 3.57
CA SER A 190 -15.87 14.55 4.92
C SER A 190 -16.64 13.80 6.01
N ASN A 191 -17.96 13.64 5.92
CA ASN A 191 -18.77 13.11 7.03
C ASN A 191 -18.37 11.71 7.50
N ASP A 192 -18.12 10.78 6.57
CA ASP A 192 -17.76 9.38 6.88
C ASP A 192 -16.42 9.00 6.24
N SER A 193 -15.37 9.75 6.59
CA SER A 193 -14.04 9.59 5.99
C SER A 193 -12.93 9.40 7.03
N ALA A 194 -11.85 8.75 6.61
CA ALA A 194 -10.59 8.77 7.35
C ALA A 194 -9.80 10.03 6.95
N GLN A 195 -9.57 10.91 7.91
CA GLN A 195 -8.71 12.07 7.70
C GLN A 195 -7.26 11.74 8.05
N VAL A 196 -6.36 11.84 7.08
CA VAL A 196 -4.91 11.68 7.29
C VAL A 196 -4.21 13.00 7.03
N SER A 197 -3.24 13.35 7.88
CA SER A 197 -2.52 14.62 7.76
C SER A 197 -1.03 14.41 7.85
N VAL A 198 -0.28 15.08 6.98
CA VAL A 198 1.18 15.08 7.01
C VAL A 198 1.69 16.15 7.98
N PRO A 199 2.71 15.86 8.81
CA PRO A 199 3.37 14.56 8.96
C PRO A 199 2.68 13.61 9.96
N GLY A 200 1.71 14.09 10.75
CA GLY A 200 1.21 13.41 11.95
C GLY A 200 0.67 11.98 11.76
N SER A 201 0.07 11.67 10.61
CA SER A 201 -0.45 10.33 10.29
C SER A 201 0.57 9.42 9.61
N PHE A 202 1.75 9.92 9.25
CA PHE A 202 2.71 9.24 8.39
C PHE A 202 4.00 8.90 9.15
N SER A 203 4.54 7.71 8.89
CA SER A 203 5.88 7.30 9.30
C SER A 203 6.66 6.87 8.07
N GLY A 204 7.87 7.42 7.88
CA GLY A 204 8.67 7.16 6.67
C GLY A 204 8.00 7.58 5.36
N GLY A 205 7.07 8.55 5.39
CA GLY A 205 6.29 8.95 4.21
C GLY A 205 5.11 8.03 3.85
N ALA A 206 4.81 7.05 4.70
CA ALA A 206 3.70 6.11 4.50
C ALA A 206 2.70 6.10 5.66
N CYS A 207 1.44 5.82 5.35
CA CYS A 207 0.40 5.48 6.33
C CYS A 207 -0.53 4.40 5.79
N THR A 208 -1.29 3.77 6.67
CA THR A 208 -2.30 2.76 6.36
C THR A 208 -3.66 3.22 6.84
N VAL A 209 -4.65 3.14 5.95
CA VAL A 209 -6.06 3.39 6.24
C VAL A 209 -6.82 2.08 6.06
N THR A 210 -7.54 1.68 7.11
CA THR A 210 -8.35 0.47 7.14
C THR A 210 -9.81 0.82 7.36
N LEU A 211 -10.68 0.34 6.47
CA LEU A 211 -12.12 0.33 6.71
C LEU A 211 -12.48 -0.98 7.43
N LEU A 212 -12.98 -0.88 8.66
CA LEU A 212 -13.34 -2.02 9.50
C LEU A 212 -14.72 -2.58 9.15
N ASN A 213 -15.00 -3.81 9.58
CA ASN A 213 -16.30 -4.48 9.41
C ASN A 213 -17.50 -3.74 10.02
N ASN A 214 -17.26 -2.87 10.99
CA ASN A 214 -18.27 -2.03 11.64
C ASN A 214 -18.45 -0.67 10.96
N GLY A 215 -17.86 -0.46 9.78
CA GLY A 215 -17.91 0.78 9.02
C GLY A 215 -17.02 1.90 9.57
N LYS A 216 -16.25 1.65 10.62
CA LYS A 216 -15.32 2.66 11.18
C LYS A 216 -13.97 2.64 10.48
N TRP A 217 -13.32 3.78 10.53
CA TRP A 217 -11.98 3.97 10.00
C TRP A 217 -10.91 3.76 11.07
N LYS A 218 -9.82 3.07 10.70
CA LYS A 218 -8.60 2.95 11.51
C LYS A 218 -7.42 3.47 10.70
N ILE A 219 -6.63 4.36 11.28
CA ILE A 219 -5.43 4.92 10.67
C ILE A 219 -4.22 4.46 11.48
N ALA A 220 -3.20 3.94 10.81
CA ALA A 220 -1.94 3.56 11.41
C ALA A 220 -0.77 4.17 10.62
N PRO A 221 0.22 4.80 11.27
CA PRO A 221 1.43 5.24 10.58
C PRO A 221 2.21 4.06 9.98
N GLY A 222 2.79 4.25 8.79
CA GLY A 222 3.60 3.24 8.11
C GLY A 222 2.80 2.25 7.24
N LYS A 223 3.49 1.20 6.79
CA LYS A 223 2.93 0.11 5.96
C LYS A 223 1.99 -0.79 6.78
N PRO A 224 1.05 -1.52 6.14
CA PRO A 224 0.15 -2.43 6.84
C PRO A 224 0.91 -3.57 7.54
N ALA A 225 0.49 -3.95 8.75
CA ALA A 225 1.16 -4.96 9.57
C ALA A 225 1.26 -6.35 8.90
N GLN A 226 0.31 -6.70 8.02
CA GLN A 226 0.37 -7.93 7.21
C GLN A 226 1.61 -8.00 6.31
N PHE A 227 2.13 -6.84 5.86
CA PHE A 227 3.39 -6.77 5.11
C PHE A 227 4.62 -6.71 6.02
N ALA A 228 4.48 -6.16 7.24
CA ALA A 228 5.53 -6.23 8.24
C ALA A 228 5.80 -7.67 8.71
N LEU A 229 4.77 -8.54 8.69
CA LEU A 229 4.91 -9.98 8.93
C LEU A 229 5.63 -10.70 7.78
N LEU A 230 5.37 -10.32 6.51
CA LEU A 230 6.08 -10.87 5.35
C LEU A 230 7.55 -10.43 5.26
N GLU A 231 7.87 -9.19 5.62
CA GLU A 231 9.26 -8.73 5.76
C GLU A 231 9.97 -9.42 6.95
N ASN A 232 9.28 -9.70 8.06
CA ASN A 232 9.81 -10.49 9.18
C ASN A 232 9.88 -12.00 8.90
N LEU A 233 9.12 -12.51 7.93
CA LEU A 233 9.23 -13.90 7.47
C LEU A 233 10.52 -14.14 6.69
N ALA A 234 11.13 -13.10 6.11
CA ALA A 234 12.48 -13.21 5.54
C ALA A 234 13.52 -13.48 6.64
N PHE A 235 13.38 -12.88 7.82
CA PHE A 235 14.20 -13.22 8.99
C PHE A 235 13.92 -14.64 9.49
N LEU A 236 12.66 -15.08 9.57
CA LEU A 236 12.32 -16.48 9.91
C LEU A 236 12.88 -17.51 8.91
N LYS A 237 13.14 -17.10 7.66
CA LYS A 237 13.76 -17.91 6.60
C LYS A 237 15.24 -17.61 6.39
N SER A 238 15.85 -16.75 7.21
CA SER A 238 17.26 -16.41 7.05
C SER A 238 18.14 -17.51 7.62
N ASP A 239 19.33 -17.68 7.05
CA ASP A 239 20.30 -18.68 7.50
C ASP A 239 20.67 -18.45 8.98
N GLU A 240 20.71 -17.19 9.41
CA GLU A 240 21.02 -16.79 10.78
C GLU A 240 19.93 -17.17 11.79
N HIS A 241 18.66 -17.08 11.42
CA HIS A 241 17.57 -17.55 12.28
C HIS A 241 17.52 -19.09 12.35
N SER A 242 17.77 -19.77 11.23
CA SER A 242 17.91 -21.23 11.21
C SER A 242 19.08 -21.69 12.07
N GLN A 243 20.21 -20.96 12.03
CA GLN A 243 21.36 -21.19 12.91
C GLN A 243 21.03 -20.92 14.37
N LEU A 244 20.32 -19.83 14.69
CA LEU A 244 19.93 -19.51 16.07
C LEU A 244 18.98 -20.56 16.66
N MET A 245 17.99 -21.00 15.87
CA MET A 245 17.09 -22.08 16.27
C MET A 245 17.83 -23.41 16.42
N ALA A 246 18.73 -23.75 15.50
CA ALA A 246 19.56 -24.95 15.63
C ALA A 246 20.44 -24.88 16.88
N MET A 247 21.08 -23.74 17.16
CA MET A 247 21.87 -23.54 18.38
C MET A 247 21.03 -23.62 19.66
N ALA A 248 19.77 -23.17 19.64
CA ALA A 248 18.86 -23.31 20.77
C ALA A 248 18.45 -24.78 21.03
N TYR A 249 18.45 -25.63 20.01
CA TYR A 249 18.26 -27.09 20.15
C TYR A 249 19.55 -27.83 20.51
N LEU A 250 20.71 -27.24 20.20
CA LEU A 250 22.05 -27.80 20.29
C LEU A 250 22.82 -27.22 21.49
N GLU A 251 22.30 -27.33 22.71
CA GLU A 251 23.08 -26.96 23.90
C GLU A 251 24.29 -27.91 24.06
N ASP A 252 25.49 -27.32 24.13
CA ASP A 252 26.76 -27.94 24.57
C ASP A 252 27.39 -29.07 23.71
N ALA A 253 27.04 -29.18 22.42
CA ALA A 253 27.65 -30.16 21.51
C ALA A 253 28.57 -29.53 20.44
N THR A 254 29.56 -30.29 19.96
CA THR A 254 30.27 -29.96 18.72
C THR A 254 29.24 -29.84 17.59
N ILE A 255 29.25 -28.72 16.88
CA ILE A 255 28.34 -28.47 15.75
C ILE A 255 29.12 -28.47 14.43
N GLN A 256 28.48 -28.97 13.37
CA GLN A 256 28.99 -28.86 12.01
C GLN A 256 27.86 -28.48 11.06
N GLN A 257 28.07 -27.43 10.27
CA GLN A 257 27.18 -27.07 9.17
C GLN A 257 27.66 -27.71 7.88
N ASP A 258 26.74 -28.26 7.11
CA ASP A 258 27.03 -28.84 5.80
C ASP A 258 25.83 -28.70 4.85
N THR A 259 26.08 -28.88 3.56
CA THR A 259 25.07 -28.86 2.51
C THR A 259 24.67 -30.28 2.13
N VAL A 260 23.37 -30.55 2.12
CA VAL A 260 22.82 -31.83 1.65
C VAL A 260 23.03 -31.92 0.13
N THR A 261 23.73 -32.95 -0.33
CA THR A 261 23.98 -33.20 -1.76
C THR A 261 23.00 -34.20 -2.35
N GLN A 262 22.48 -35.12 -1.53
CA GLN A 262 21.52 -36.13 -1.95
C GLN A 262 20.61 -36.54 -0.80
N VAL A 263 19.34 -36.83 -1.10
CA VAL A 263 18.36 -37.38 -0.15
C VAL A 263 17.69 -38.58 -0.79
N HIS A 264 17.55 -39.66 -0.03
CA HIS A 264 16.79 -40.84 -0.39
C HIS A 264 15.78 -41.13 0.73
N TRP A 265 14.51 -41.30 0.38
CA TRP A 265 13.44 -41.61 1.33
C TRP A 265 13.08 -43.09 1.22
N ASP A 266 12.95 -43.76 2.37
CA ASP A 266 12.48 -45.14 2.41
C ASP A 266 10.96 -45.15 2.19
N THR A 267 10.54 -45.76 1.08
CA THR A 267 9.13 -45.81 0.65
C THR A 267 8.23 -46.64 1.57
N SER A 268 8.80 -47.38 2.53
CA SER A 268 8.07 -48.19 3.49
C SER A 268 7.65 -47.44 4.77
N SER A 269 8.10 -46.19 4.96
CA SER A 269 8.13 -45.56 6.30
C SER A 269 6.95 -44.67 6.68
N VAL A 270 5.89 -44.56 5.86
CA VAL A 270 4.70 -43.76 6.22
C VAL A 270 3.79 -44.58 7.14
N ALA A 271 3.96 -44.43 8.45
CA ALA A 271 2.96 -44.90 9.41
C ALA A 271 1.64 -44.17 9.14
N LYS A 272 0.63 -44.90 8.68
CA LYS A 272 -0.76 -44.41 8.58
C LYS A 272 -1.45 -44.71 9.89
N LEU A 273 -2.28 -43.78 10.37
CA LEU A 273 -3.22 -44.06 11.46
C LEU A 273 -4.06 -45.29 11.08
N SER A 274 -4.36 -46.13 12.07
CA SER A 274 -5.44 -47.09 11.92
C SER A 274 -6.78 -46.35 11.79
N ALA A 275 -7.76 -46.97 11.15
CA ALA A 275 -9.09 -46.37 10.97
C ALA A 275 -9.79 -46.04 12.31
N GLU A 276 -9.38 -46.72 13.39
CA GLU A 276 -9.87 -46.50 14.75
C GLU A 276 -9.27 -45.22 15.36
N GLU A 277 -7.98 -44.96 15.14
CA GLU A 277 -7.30 -43.75 15.63
C GLU A 277 -7.75 -42.47 14.89
N GLU A 278 -8.09 -42.57 13.60
CA GLU A 278 -8.70 -41.45 12.85
C GLU A 278 -10.09 -41.08 13.38
N ALA A 279 -10.89 -42.08 13.80
CA ALA A 279 -12.24 -41.87 14.31
C ALA A 279 -12.26 -41.20 15.71
N GLU A 280 -11.21 -41.40 16.50
CA GLU A 280 -11.03 -40.79 17.83
C GLU A 280 -10.35 -39.41 17.78
N GLY A 281 -10.00 -38.91 16.58
CA GLY A 281 -9.44 -37.57 16.40
C GLY A 281 -7.95 -37.46 16.72
N TYR A 282 -7.19 -38.57 16.71
CA TYR A 282 -5.74 -38.52 16.85
C TYR A 282 -5.10 -37.91 15.60
N VAL A 283 -4.10 -37.04 15.81
CA VAL A 283 -3.22 -36.55 14.74
C VAL A 283 -1.99 -37.46 14.71
N ALA A 284 -1.79 -38.22 13.65
CA ALA A 284 -0.58 -39.04 13.54
C ALA A 284 0.65 -38.14 13.55
N ASN A 285 1.61 -38.46 14.43
CA ASN A 285 2.98 -38.02 14.19
C ASN A 285 3.45 -38.69 12.90
N THR A 286 3.84 -37.86 11.93
CA THR A 286 4.47 -38.34 10.71
C THR A 286 5.80 -38.96 11.10
N PHE A 287 5.93 -40.26 10.83
CA PHE A 287 7.21 -40.95 10.88
C PHE A 287 7.76 -41.07 9.46
N LEU A 288 9.02 -40.72 9.27
CA LEU A 288 9.72 -40.90 8.00
C LEU A 288 11.14 -41.39 8.28
N THR A 289 11.65 -42.27 7.43
CA THR A 289 13.06 -42.67 7.44
C THR A 289 13.69 -42.46 6.07
N GLY A 290 15.00 -42.25 6.07
CA GLY A 290 15.74 -42.06 4.84
C GLY A 290 17.23 -42.03 5.06
N THR A 291 17.93 -41.71 3.98
CA THR A 291 19.38 -41.52 3.94
C THR A 291 19.67 -40.16 3.33
N ILE A 292 20.57 -39.39 3.96
CA ILE A 292 21.12 -38.16 3.37
C ILE A 292 22.62 -38.31 3.12
N THR A 293 23.09 -37.65 2.07
CA THR A 293 24.51 -37.42 1.80
C THR A 293 24.79 -35.92 1.89
N VAL A 294 25.89 -35.56 2.53
CA VAL A 294 26.36 -34.17 2.67
C VAL A 294 27.63 -33.90 1.86
N ALA A 295 28.00 -32.64 1.70
CA ALA A 295 29.10 -32.24 0.82
C ALA A 295 30.48 -32.50 1.43
N THR A 296 30.60 -32.45 2.77
CA THR A 296 31.87 -32.64 3.48
C THR A 296 31.81 -33.82 4.45
N ALA A 297 32.97 -34.33 4.85
CA ALA A 297 33.03 -35.40 5.83
C ALA A 297 32.55 -34.90 7.20
N LEU A 298 31.64 -35.64 7.84
CA LEU A 298 31.21 -35.37 9.21
C LEU A 298 32.38 -35.64 10.16
N THR A 299 32.77 -34.61 10.90
CA THR A 299 33.96 -34.62 11.77
C THR A 299 33.71 -35.28 13.12
N ALA A 300 32.45 -35.56 13.47
CA ALA A 300 32.06 -36.23 14.70
C ALA A 300 30.83 -37.15 14.48
N GLY A 301 30.62 -38.06 15.44
CA GLY A 301 29.43 -38.91 15.50
C GLY A 301 28.22 -38.13 16.02
N PHE A 302 27.56 -37.39 15.14
CA PHE A 302 26.39 -36.58 15.50
C PHE A 302 25.16 -37.44 15.80
N ALA A 303 24.36 -36.99 16.78
CA ALA A 303 23.12 -37.67 17.16
C ALA A 303 21.90 -37.19 16.35
N TYR A 304 21.91 -35.95 15.89
CA TYR A 304 20.82 -35.35 15.12
C TYR A 304 21.33 -34.25 14.19
N PHE A 305 20.45 -33.83 13.28
CA PHE A 305 20.66 -32.63 12.48
C PHE A 305 19.36 -31.83 12.35
N VAL A 306 19.50 -30.54 12.06
CA VAL A 306 18.38 -29.61 11.90
C VAL A 306 18.43 -28.99 10.51
N VAL A 307 17.29 -28.95 9.84
CA VAL A 307 17.08 -28.21 8.58
C VAL A 307 15.88 -27.31 8.76
N SER A 308 16.05 -25.99 8.53
CA SER A 308 14.97 -24.99 8.62
C SER A 308 14.10 -25.12 9.89
N GLY A 309 14.73 -25.36 11.05
CA GLY A 309 14.05 -25.51 12.34
C GLY A 309 13.39 -26.86 12.61
N VAL A 310 13.51 -27.83 11.70
CA VAL A 310 13.04 -29.21 11.90
C VAL A 310 14.19 -30.13 12.26
N GLN A 311 14.06 -30.84 13.39
CA GLN A 311 15.05 -31.79 13.88
C GLN A 311 14.83 -33.20 13.31
N PHE A 312 15.92 -33.84 12.89
CA PHE A 312 16.00 -35.21 12.42
C PHE A 312 16.98 -35.99 13.27
N SER A 313 16.61 -37.20 13.69
CA SER A 313 17.49 -38.08 14.48
C SER A 313 18.36 -38.92 13.55
N ILE A 314 19.66 -39.01 13.83
CA ILE A 314 20.59 -39.85 13.06
C ILE A 314 20.56 -41.27 13.62
N THR A 315 20.11 -42.21 12.80
CA THR A 315 19.93 -43.62 13.18
C THR A 315 21.15 -44.46 12.87
N SER A 316 21.93 -44.14 11.83
CA SER A 316 23.25 -44.72 11.57
C SER A 316 24.10 -43.82 10.68
N VAL A 317 25.41 -44.05 10.69
CA VAL A 317 26.38 -43.33 9.84
C VAL A 317 26.94 -44.36 8.86
N ASN A 318 26.82 -44.07 7.56
CA ASN A 318 27.23 -44.94 6.47
C ASN A 318 28.41 -44.30 5.73
N GLY A 319 29.61 -44.40 6.31
CA GLY A 319 30.81 -43.72 5.79
C GLY A 319 30.93 -42.27 6.29
N ALA A 320 31.80 -41.48 5.66
CA ALA A 320 32.15 -40.15 6.17
C ALA A 320 31.11 -39.06 5.84
N THR A 321 30.30 -39.23 4.80
CA THR A 321 29.43 -38.18 4.25
C THR A 321 27.95 -38.58 4.20
N THR A 322 27.61 -39.82 4.57
CA THR A 322 26.24 -40.34 4.40
C THR A 322 25.71 -40.83 5.74
N VAL A 323 24.49 -40.44 6.09
CA VAL A 323 23.82 -40.84 7.33
C VAL A 323 22.39 -41.30 7.06
N ASN A 324 21.97 -42.34 7.79
CA ASN A 324 20.57 -42.71 7.89
C ASN A 324 19.91 -41.89 8.99
N PHE A 325 18.66 -41.53 8.77
CA PHE A 325 17.93 -40.68 9.69
C PHE A 325 16.46 -41.10 9.83
N SER A 326 15.85 -40.61 10.90
CA SER A 326 14.42 -40.69 11.14
C SER A 326 13.86 -39.34 11.56
N TYR A 327 12.68 -39.03 11.05
CA TYR A 327 11.84 -37.93 11.52
C TYR A 327 10.62 -38.52 12.24
N SER A 328 10.27 -37.92 13.38
CA SER A 328 9.00 -38.15 14.07
C SER A 328 8.48 -36.82 14.56
N GLY A 329 7.31 -36.39 14.06
CA GLY A 329 6.70 -35.15 14.51
C GLY A 329 5.41 -34.78 13.79
N ALA A 330 4.88 -33.60 14.11
CA ALA A 330 3.56 -33.17 13.67
C ALA A 330 3.50 -32.64 12.22
N GLN A 331 4.65 -32.43 11.55
CA GLN A 331 4.66 -31.92 10.18
C GLN A 331 4.33 -33.03 9.18
N SER A 332 3.56 -32.70 8.13
CA SER A 332 3.17 -33.69 7.12
C SER A 332 4.36 -34.25 6.34
N ALA A 333 4.23 -35.49 5.84
CA ALA A 333 5.28 -36.14 5.06
C ALA A 333 5.72 -35.31 3.84
N ALA A 334 4.76 -34.70 3.12
CA ALA A 334 5.03 -33.85 1.98
C ALA A 334 5.80 -32.57 2.37
N THR A 335 5.46 -31.96 3.51
CA THR A 335 6.19 -30.79 4.05
C THR A 335 7.65 -31.13 4.35
N ILE A 336 7.88 -32.27 4.99
CA ILE A 336 9.23 -32.73 5.35
C ILE A 336 10.07 -33.10 4.12
N GLN A 337 9.47 -33.80 3.15
CA GLN A 337 10.14 -34.17 1.90
C GLN A 337 10.50 -32.96 1.03
N ASN A 338 9.71 -31.90 1.07
CA ASN A 338 10.02 -30.64 0.37
C ASN A 338 11.10 -29.80 1.09
N LEU A 339 11.23 -29.97 2.41
CA LEU A 339 12.20 -29.24 3.22
C LEU A 339 13.59 -29.87 3.15
N LEU A 340 13.68 -31.20 3.16
CA LEU A 340 14.93 -31.94 3.07
C LEU A 340 15.18 -32.42 1.64
N VAL A 341 15.84 -31.56 0.86
CA VAL A 341 16.21 -31.78 -0.54
C VAL A 341 17.70 -31.48 -0.76
N ALA A 342 18.24 -31.89 -1.92
CA ALA A 342 19.58 -31.48 -2.32
C ALA A 342 19.68 -29.94 -2.40
N GLY A 343 20.73 -29.38 -1.81
CA GLY A 343 20.96 -27.95 -1.65
C GLY A 343 20.55 -27.39 -0.28
N ALA A 344 19.84 -28.15 0.56
CA ALA A 344 19.46 -27.70 1.89
C ALA A 344 20.68 -27.56 2.82
N GLN A 345 20.69 -26.51 3.64
CA GLN A 345 21.67 -26.34 4.72
C GLN A 345 21.23 -27.16 5.94
N ALA A 346 22.10 -28.07 6.38
CA ALA A 346 21.89 -28.90 7.55
C ALA A 346 22.90 -28.57 8.64
N ILE A 347 22.43 -28.46 9.88
CA ILE A 347 23.26 -28.21 11.05
C ILE A 347 23.24 -29.48 11.89
N PHE A 348 24.39 -30.14 11.99
CA PHE A 348 24.58 -31.38 12.73
C PHE A 348 25.05 -31.10 14.14
N GLY A 349 24.62 -31.91 15.09
CA GLY A 349 25.16 -31.90 16.43
C GLY A 349 24.56 -32.94 17.37
N GLY A 350 24.84 -32.76 18.67
CA GLY A 350 24.64 -33.78 19.70
C GLY A 350 25.72 -34.87 19.64
N ASN A 351 26.07 -35.43 20.80
CA ASN A 351 26.98 -36.58 20.86
C ASN A 351 26.16 -37.87 20.82
N ARG A 352 26.48 -38.77 19.90
CA ARG A 352 26.00 -40.15 20.00
C ARG A 352 26.57 -40.80 21.26
N PRO A 353 25.74 -41.48 22.08
CA PRO A 353 26.24 -42.29 23.19
C PRO A 353 27.08 -43.48 22.71
#